data_AF-A0A820D0E2-F1
#
_entry.id   AF-A0A820D0E2-F1
#
_cell.length_a   1.000
_cell.length_b   1.000
_cell.length_c   1.000
_cell.angle_alpha   90.00
_cell.angle_beta   90.00
_cell.angle_gamma   90.00
#
_symmetry.space_group_name_H-M   'P 1'
#
loop_
_entity.id
_entity.type
_entity.pdbx_description
1 polymer ?
#
loop_
_entity_poly.entity_id
_entity_poly.type
_entity_poly.pdbx_seq_one_letter_code
_entity_poly.pdbx_strand_id
1 'polypeptide(L)'
;MTGTIGAPSMDIHISKELGLNPNVKRLNVESMGCLTGFRLTGLCRDISLESENNVVLLIVCDIRSALGNQLTPFIPMESIDKSNVIISALFRDACGAAIFSQKNFK
;
A
#
# COMPACT_ATOMS: atom_id res chain seq x y z
N MET A 1 5.90 0.08 17.27
CA MET A 1 5.36 -0.72 16.16
C MET A 1 6.43 -1.69 15.70
N THR A 2 6.43 -2.92 16.22
CA THR A 2 7.15 -4.03 15.59
C THR A 2 6.25 -4.57 14.50
N GLY A 3 6.43 -4.10 13.26
CA GLY A 3 5.67 -4.60 12.11
C GLY A 3 6.06 -6.06 11.86
N THR A 4 5.19 -6.97 12.25
CA THR A 4 5.28 -8.36 11.81
C THR A 4 4.91 -8.39 10.34
N ILE A 5 5.88 -8.70 9.47
CA ILE A 5 5.62 -8.96 8.06
C ILE A 5 4.78 -10.25 8.00
N GLY A 6 3.57 -10.16 7.46
CA GLY A 6 2.73 -11.34 7.24
C GLY A 6 3.47 -12.32 6.33
N ALA A 7 3.47 -13.61 6.70
CA ALA A 7 4.03 -14.67 5.87
C ALA A 7 2.91 -15.68 5.53
N PRO A 8 2.56 -15.86 4.25
CA PRO A 8 3.09 -15.17 3.07
C PRO A 8 2.70 -13.69 3.02
N SER A 9 3.58 -12.88 2.42
CA SER A 9 3.38 -11.44 2.28
C SER A 9 2.36 -11.10 1.18
N MET A 10 1.82 -9.88 1.22
CA MET A 10 0.71 -9.48 0.35
C MET A 10 1.05 -9.55 -1.15
N ASP A 11 2.29 -9.26 -1.51
CA ASP A 11 2.81 -9.39 -2.88
C ASP A 11 2.74 -10.85 -3.41
N ILE A 12 2.89 -11.87 -2.54
CA ILE A 12 2.70 -13.28 -2.91
C ILE A 12 1.23 -13.51 -3.28
N HIS A 13 0.32 -13.12 -2.40
CA HIS A 13 -1.12 -13.30 -2.61
C HIS A 13 -1.59 -12.61 -3.90
N ILE A 14 -1.24 -11.33 -4.06
CA ILE A 14 -1.59 -10.56 -5.25
C ILE A 14 -1.01 -11.19 -6.53
N SER A 15 0.27 -11.60 -6.50
CA SER A 15 0.89 -12.19 -7.69
C SER A 15 0.20 -13.48 -8.13
N LYS A 16 -0.28 -14.29 -7.17
CA LYS A 16 -1.04 -15.51 -7.43
C LYS A 16 -2.43 -15.21 -7.97
N GLU A 17 -3.17 -14.29 -7.34
CA GLU A 17 -4.54 -13.92 -7.76
C GLU A 17 -4.56 -13.28 -9.15
N LEU A 18 -3.54 -12.49 -9.50
CA LEU A 18 -3.39 -11.90 -10.83
C LEU A 18 -2.84 -12.86 -11.88
N GLY A 19 -2.45 -14.09 -11.51
CA GLY A 19 -1.86 -15.06 -12.42
C GLY A 19 -0.52 -14.61 -13.01
N LEU A 20 0.27 -13.84 -12.27
CA LEU A 20 1.57 -13.36 -12.74
C LEU A 20 2.57 -14.51 -12.89
N ASN A 21 3.61 -14.28 -13.70
CA ASN A 21 4.68 -15.25 -13.86
C ASN A 21 5.30 -15.60 -12.49
N PRO A 22 5.51 -16.89 -12.15
CA PRO A 22 6.11 -17.29 -10.88
C PRO A 22 7.49 -16.69 -10.59
N ASN A 23 8.22 -16.30 -11.65
CA ASN A 23 9.53 -15.65 -11.57
C ASN A 23 9.45 -14.11 -11.53
N VAL A 24 8.24 -13.53 -11.37
CA VAL A 24 8.10 -12.07 -11.21
C VAL A 24 8.91 -11.61 -10.00
N LYS A 25 9.72 -10.57 -10.19
CA LYS A 25 10.45 -9.92 -9.10
C LYS A 25 9.43 -9.14 -8.27
N ARG A 26 9.45 -9.32 -6.95
CA ARG A 26 8.50 -8.69 -6.04
C ARG A 26 9.23 -7.92 -4.94
N LEU A 27 8.63 -6.82 -4.52
CA LEU A 27 9.07 -6.00 -3.39
C LEU A 27 7.84 -5.65 -2.56
N ASN A 28 7.74 -6.23 -1.37
CA ASN A 28 6.71 -5.86 -0.40
C ASN A 28 7.22 -4.73 0.49
N VAL A 29 6.46 -3.65 0.60
CA VAL A 29 6.80 -2.48 1.42
C VAL A 29 5.68 -2.22 2.40
N GLU A 30 5.98 -2.36 3.68
CA GLU A 30 5.02 -2.16 4.77
C GLU A 30 5.44 -0.98 5.65
N SER A 31 4.48 -0.38 6.36
CA SER A 31 4.72 0.65 7.38
C SER A 31 5.45 1.93 6.89
N MET A 32 5.34 2.28 5.60
CA MET A 32 5.95 3.50 5.05
C MET A 32 5.03 4.75 5.12
N GLY A 33 3.77 4.59 5.55
CA GLY A 33 2.83 5.68 5.84
C GLY A 33 2.28 6.38 4.60
N CYS A 34 1.72 7.58 4.76
CA CYS A 34 0.96 8.27 3.70
C CYS A 34 1.80 8.65 2.46
N LEU A 35 3.14 8.71 2.58
CA LEU A 35 4.04 9.06 1.47
C LEU A 35 4.46 7.85 0.63
N THR A 36 3.98 6.65 0.96
CA THR A 36 4.40 5.39 0.30
C THR A 36 4.19 5.45 -1.21
N GLY A 37 3.01 5.85 -1.68
CA GLY A 37 2.74 5.89 -3.12
C GLY A 37 3.62 6.86 -3.89
N PHE A 38 3.87 8.04 -3.33
CA PHE A 38 4.79 9.02 -3.93
C PHE A 38 6.22 8.47 -4.03
N ARG A 39 6.74 7.86 -2.95
CA ARG A 39 8.10 7.29 -2.93
C ARG A 39 8.25 6.13 -3.90
N LEU A 40 7.28 5.21 -3.90
CA LEU A 40 7.33 4.04 -4.77
C LEU A 40 7.12 4.40 -6.25
N THR A 41 6.42 5.50 -6.55
CA THR A 41 6.36 6.04 -7.92
C THR A 41 7.75 6.37 -8.46
N GLY A 42 8.62 7.01 -7.64
CA GLY A 42 10.01 7.27 -8.01
C GLY A 42 10.80 5.98 -8.25
N LEU A 43 10.68 5.01 -7.34
CA LEU A 43 11.35 3.71 -7.48
C LEU A 43 10.90 2.94 -8.73
N CYS A 44 9.59 2.89 -9.00
CA CYS A 44 9.05 2.20 -10.18
C CYS A 44 9.49 2.88 -11.47
N ARG A 45 9.59 4.21 -11.50
CA ARG A 45 10.20 4.94 -12.62
C ARG A 45 11.62 4.47 -12.85
N ASP A 46 12.47 4.48 -11.83
CA ASP A 46 13.89 4.11 -11.97
C ASP A 46 14.04 2.67 -12.47
N ILE A 47 13.32 1.70 -11.88
CA ILE A 47 13.31 0.30 -12.33
C ILE A 47 12.83 0.18 -13.78
N SER A 48 11.77 0.91 -14.16
CA SER A 48 11.27 0.87 -15.54
C SER A 48 12.26 1.46 -16.54
N LEU A 49 13.10 2.41 -16.12
CA LEU A 49 14.11 3.06 -16.96
C LEU A 49 15.38 2.22 -17.14
N GLU A 50 15.66 1.27 -16.24
CA GLU A 50 16.82 0.36 -16.35
C GLU A 50 16.78 -0.53 -17.60
N SER A 51 15.59 -0.86 -18.11
CA SER A 51 15.44 -1.66 -19.33
C SER A 51 14.09 -1.43 -19.98
N GLU A 52 14.05 -1.35 -21.32
CA GLU A 52 12.79 -1.28 -22.09
C GLU A 52 11.89 -2.49 -21.85
N ASN A 53 12.45 -3.63 -21.44
CA ASN A 53 11.68 -4.83 -21.15
C ASN A 53 11.03 -4.83 -19.77
N ASN A 54 11.39 -3.89 -18.89
CA ASN A 54 10.78 -3.80 -17.58
C ASN A 54 9.36 -3.22 -17.68
N VAL A 55 8.42 -3.97 -17.09
CA VAL A 55 7.04 -3.53 -16.85
C VAL A 55 6.81 -3.71 -15.35
N VAL A 56 6.61 -2.60 -14.64
CA VAL A 56 6.50 -2.59 -13.19
C VAL A 56 5.06 -2.28 -12.81
N LEU A 57 4.43 -3.17 -12.05
CA LEU A 57 3.13 -2.96 -11.44
C LEU A 57 3.33 -2.42 -10.02
N LEU A 58 2.95 -1.16 -9.81
CA LEU A 58 2.86 -0.55 -8.49
C LEU A 58 1.45 -0.74 -7.95
N ILE A 59 1.32 -1.28 -6.74
CA ILE A 59 0.07 -1.34 -5.99
C ILE A 59 0.31 -0.72 -4.62
N VAL A 60 -0.56 0.20 -4.24
CA VAL A 60 -0.58 0.81 -2.90
C VAL A 60 -1.98 0.64 -2.36
N CYS A 61 -2.10 -0.05 -1.23
CA CYS A 61 -3.38 -0.33 -0.59
C CYS A 61 -3.27 -0.01 0.90
N ASP A 62 -4.31 0.59 1.44
CA ASP A 62 -4.44 0.84 2.87
C ASP A 62 -5.86 0.47 3.31
N ILE A 63 -5.96 -0.40 4.33
CA ILE A 63 -7.22 -0.87 4.91
C ILE A 63 -7.32 -0.26 6.32
N ARG A 64 -7.63 1.04 6.37
CA ARG A 64 -7.67 1.84 7.60
C ARG A 64 -8.74 1.35 8.57
N SER A 65 -9.81 0.74 8.07
CA SER A 65 -10.85 0.07 8.85
C SER A 65 -10.30 -1.11 9.68
N ALA A 66 -9.33 -1.85 9.14
CA ALA A 66 -8.66 -2.95 9.85
C ALA A 66 -7.56 -2.47 10.81
N LEU A 67 -7.03 -1.26 10.61
CA LEU A 67 -5.94 -0.67 11.41
C LEU A 67 -6.43 0.13 12.63
N GLY A 68 -7.72 0.04 12.99
CA GLY A 68 -8.25 0.67 14.20
C GLY A 68 -8.39 2.19 14.14
N ASN A 69 -8.44 2.77 12.94
CA ASN A 69 -8.70 4.21 12.73
C ASN A 69 -10.19 4.53 12.87
N GLN A 70 -10.77 4.11 13.98
CA GLN A 70 -12.17 4.27 14.32
C GLN A 70 -12.31 5.12 15.58
N LEU A 71 -13.51 5.65 15.81
CA LEU A 71 -13.79 6.32 17.08
C LEU A 71 -13.64 5.31 18.22
N THR A 72 -12.96 5.74 19.29
CA THR A 72 -12.89 4.96 20.52
C THR A 72 -14.28 4.87 21.17
N PRO A 73 -14.57 3.80 21.93
CA PRO A 73 -15.81 3.69 22.68
C PRO A 73 -16.06 4.94 23.55
N PHE A 74 -17.31 5.37 23.62
CA PHE A 74 -17.70 6.46 24.52
C PHE A 74 -17.66 5.96 25.97
N ILE A 75 -16.84 6.60 26.80
CA ILE A 75 -16.76 6.34 28.23
C ILE A 75 -17.24 7.61 28.96
N PRO A 76 -18.31 7.53 29.77
CA PRO A 76 -18.83 8.68 30.49
C PRO A 76 -17.74 9.35 31.34
N MET A 77 -17.71 10.68 31.34
CA MET A 77 -16.77 11.52 32.09
C MET A 77 -15.29 11.41 31.66
N GLU A 78 -14.97 10.63 30.62
CA GLU A 78 -13.63 10.57 30.04
C GLU A 78 -13.49 11.59 28.90
N SER A 79 -12.31 12.23 28.82
CA SER A 79 -12.03 13.17 27.75
C SER A 79 -11.81 12.42 26.43
N ILE A 80 -12.50 12.83 25.37
CA ILE A 80 -12.27 12.30 24.02
C ILE A 80 -10.95 12.87 23.48
N ASP A 81 -10.05 12.00 23.03
CA ASP A 81 -8.91 12.43 22.23
C ASP A 81 -9.40 12.93 20.87
N LYS A 82 -9.24 14.23 20.64
CA LYS A 82 -9.63 14.90 19.38
C LYS A 82 -8.90 14.31 18.17
N SER A 83 -7.71 13.71 18.37
CA SER A 83 -6.98 13.04 17.30
C SER A 83 -7.80 11.89 16.69
N ASN A 84 -8.56 11.14 17.51
CA ASN A 84 -9.41 10.04 17.05
C ASN A 84 -10.56 10.51 16.17
N VAL A 85 -11.10 11.70 16.43
CA VAL A 85 -12.14 12.33 15.60
C VAL A 85 -11.58 12.66 14.22
N ILE A 86 -10.38 13.26 14.17
CA ILE A 86 -9.71 13.61 12.92
C ILE A 86 -9.35 12.35 12.13
N ILE A 87 -8.77 11.35 12.80
CA ILE A 87 -8.35 10.08 12.19
C ILE A 87 -9.54 9.35 11.57
N SER A 88 -10.64 9.21 12.31
CA SER A 88 -11.86 8.54 11.83
C SER A 88 -12.57 9.31 10.72
N ALA A 89 -12.47 10.65 10.70
CA ALA A 89 -13.07 11.46 9.65
C ALA A 89 -12.27 11.43 8.33
N LEU A 90 -10.94 11.36 8.40
CA LEU A 90 -10.05 11.48 7.24
C LEU A 90 -9.64 10.14 6.61
N PHE A 91 -9.26 9.16 7.42
CA PHE A 91 -8.72 7.91 6.91
C PHE A 91 -9.83 6.97 6.42
N ARG A 92 -9.59 6.34 5.26
CA ARG A 92 -10.53 5.43 4.60
C ARG A 92 -9.76 4.27 3.98
N ASP A 93 -10.49 3.20 3.68
CA ASP A 93 -9.96 2.10 2.89
C ASP A 93 -9.81 2.55 1.43
N ALA A 94 -8.65 2.32 0.85
CA ALA A 94 -8.37 2.70 -0.52
C ALA A 94 -7.27 1.82 -1.13
N CYS A 95 -7.36 1.61 -2.44
CA CYS A 95 -6.33 0.95 -3.22
C CYS A 95 -6.11 1.73 -4.52
N GLY A 96 -4.86 1.91 -4.92
CA GLY A 96 -4.46 2.48 -6.19
C GLY A 96 -3.38 1.62 -6.85
N ALA A 97 -3.43 1.53 -8.18
CA ALA A 97 -2.44 0.80 -8.96
C ALA A 97 -2.00 1.61 -10.17
N ALA A 98 -0.75 1.44 -10.58
CA ALA A 98 -0.17 2.08 -11.75
C ALA A 98 0.84 1.15 -12.43
N ILE A 99 0.95 1.27 -13.75
CA ILE A 99 1.94 0.53 -14.55
C ILE A 99 3.00 1.50 -15.03
N PHE A 100 4.26 1.14 -14.81
CA PHE A 100 5.43 1.88 -15.29
C PHE A 100 6.15 1.03 -16.34
N SER A 101 6.28 1.56 -17.53
CA SER A 101 7.07 0.95 -18.60
C SER A 101 7.51 2.01 -19.59
N GLN A 102 8.62 1.75 -20.27
CA GLN A 102 9.03 2.51 -21.46
C GLN A 102 8.23 2.08 -22.71
N LYS A 103 7.58 0.90 -22.66
CA LYS A 103 6.78 0.40 -23.77
C LYS A 103 5.49 1.21 -23.90
N ASN A 104 5.28 1.76 -25.09
CA ASN A 104 3.96 2.26 -25.47
C ASN A 104 3.08 1.08 -25.85
N PHE A 105 2.11 0.76 -25.00
CA PHE A 105 1.03 -0.15 -25.35
C PHE A 105 0.07 0.62 -26.26
N LYS A 106 0.20 0.40 -27.58
CA LYS A 106 -0.77 0.87 -28.57
C LYS A 106 -1.98 -0.04 -28.60
#